data_AF-A0A7I9W8G9-F1
#
_entry.id   AF-A0A7I9W8G9-F1
#
_cell.length_a   1.000
_cell.length_b   1.000
_cell.length_c   1.000
_cell.angle_alpha   90.00
_cell.angle_beta   90.00
_cell.angle_gamma   90.00
#
_symmetry.space_group_name_H-M   'P 1'
#
loop_
_entity.id
_entity.type
_entity.pdbx_description
1 polymer ?
#
loop_
_entity_poly.entity_id
_entity_poly.type
_entity_poly.pdbx_seq_one_letter_code
_entity_poly.pdbx_strand_id
1 'polypeptide(L)'
;MRVAYRASAEGRRDIVFVPNWLTNCEVLPVLPSLQGWIEAMTSLGRLIFFDQPGSGASDPLAPGEFPTLEQWADSITARRV
;
A
#
# COMPACT_ATOMS: atom_id res chain seq x y z
N MET A 1 12.27 7.35 8.06
CA MET A 1 11.46 6.75 6.99
C MET A 1 10.07 6.43 7.52
N ARG A 2 9.08 7.17 7.03
CA ARG A 2 7.65 6.97 7.21
C ARG A 2 7.06 6.45 5.90
N VAL A 3 6.04 5.62 6.03
CA VAL A 3 5.31 5.04 4.90
C VAL A 3 3.87 5.51 4.94
N ALA A 4 3.30 5.78 3.77
CA ALA A 4 1.91 6.15 3.60
C ALA A 4 1.07 4.90 3.33
N TYR A 5 -0.13 4.88 3.91
CA TYR A 5 -1.11 3.85 3.64
C TYR A 5 -2.53 4.35 3.87
N ARG A 6 -3.49 3.69 3.22
CA ARG A 6 -4.93 3.80 3.50
C ARG A 6 -5.46 2.42 3.80
N ALA A 7 -6.34 2.31 4.78
CA ALA A 7 -6.95 1.04 5.16
C ALA A 7 -8.47 1.15 5.20
N SER A 8 -9.16 0.09 4.78
CA SER A 8 -10.58 -0.09 5.04
C SER A 8 -10.83 -0.36 6.53
N ALA A 9 -12.11 -0.53 6.89
CA ALA A 9 -12.51 -1.06 8.18
C ALA A 9 -11.84 -2.43 8.46
N GLU A 10 -11.67 -2.75 9.73
CA GLU A 10 -11.06 -4.01 10.19
C GLU A 10 -11.82 -5.23 9.67
N GLY A 11 -11.07 -6.32 9.46
CA GLY A 11 -11.59 -7.58 8.93
C GLY A 11 -10.75 -8.76 9.39
N ARG A 12 -11.18 -9.97 9.05
CA ARG A 12 -10.61 -11.23 9.56
C ARG A 12 -9.13 -11.47 9.19
N ARG A 13 -8.62 -10.77 8.18
CA ARG A 13 -7.24 -10.84 7.70
C ARG A 13 -6.87 -9.52 7.03
N ASP A 14 -5.60 -9.17 7.07
CA ASP A 14 -5.07 -8.04 6.32
C ASP A 14 -4.74 -8.45 4.88
N ILE A 15 -5.13 -7.60 3.94
CA ILE A 15 -4.87 -7.75 2.52
C ILE A 15 -4.11 -6.50 2.08
N VAL A 16 -2.80 -6.64 1.88
CA VAL A 16 -1.95 -5.52 1.46
C VAL A 16 -1.88 -5.47 -0.06
N PHE A 17 -2.38 -4.38 -0.63
CA PHE A 17 -2.21 -4.04 -2.03
C PHE A 17 -1.06 -3.05 -2.17
N VAL A 18 -0.04 -3.47 -2.91
CA VAL A 18 1.14 -2.68 -3.20
C VAL A 18 1.03 -2.19 -4.65
N PRO A 19 0.71 -0.91 -4.88
CA PRO A 19 0.63 -0.38 -6.23
C PRO A 19 1.99 -0.17 -6.86
N ASN A 20 2.00 -0.15 -8.18
CA ASN A 20 3.16 0.32 -8.95
C ASN A 20 3.28 1.86 -8.83
N TRP A 21 4.46 2.39 -9.18
CA TRP A 21 4.87 3.81 -9.07
C TRP A 21 3.97 4.84 -9.79
N LEU A 22 3.03 4.42 -10.65
CA LEU A 22 2.11 5.35 -11.33
C LEU A 22 0.98 5.87 -10.46
N THR A 23 0.74 5.27 -9.29
CA THR A 23 -0.38 5.63 -8.41
C THR A 23 0.05 5.53 -6.94
N ASN A 24 -0.87 5.80 -6.02
CA ASN A 24 -0.59 5.83 -4.59
C ASN A 24 -1.82 5.45 -3.75
N CYS A 25 -1.62 5.29 -2.46
CA CYS A 25 -2.65 4.89 -1.51
C CYS A 25 -3.81 5.89 -1.38
N GLU A 26 -3.64 7.16 -1.79
CA GLU A 26 -4.69 8.19 -1.73
C GLU A 26 -5.63 8.14 -2.93
N VAL A 27 -5.11 7.80 -4.11
CA VAL A 27 -5.88 7.85 -5.35
C VAL A 27 -6.65 6.55 -5.59
N LEU A 28 -6.02 5.40 -5.36
CA LEU A 28 -6.64 4.10 -5.64
C LEU A 28 -8.02 3.88 -5.00
N PRO A 29 -8.26 4.25 -3.72
CA PRO A 29 -9.54 4.00 -3.08
C PRO A 29 -10.71 4.76 -3.71
N VAL A 30 -10.42 5.86 -4.42
CA VAL A 30 -11.44 6.74 -5.00
C VAL A 30 -11.59 6.58 -6.51
N LEU A 31 -10.78 5.74 -7.16
CA LEU A 31 -10.88 5.49 -8.60
C LEU A 31 -12.16 4.70 -8.94
N PRO A 32 -13.09 5.25 -9.74
CA PRO A 32 -14.34 4.57 -10.07
C PRO A 32 -14.14 3.20 -10.73
N SER A 33 -13.10 3.05 -11.56
CA SER A 33 -12.77 1.79 -12.24
C SER A 33 -12.36 0.66 -11.30
N LEU A 34 -11.99 0.97 -10.05
CA LEU A 34 -11.57 -0.02 -9.06
C LEU A 34 -12.65 -0.35 -8.03
N GLN A 35 -13.77 0.39 -7.97
CA GLN A 35 -14.78 0.24 -6.91
C GLN A 35 -15.26 -1.20 -6.73
N GLY A 36 -15.66 -1.89 -7.81
CA GLY A 36 -16.14 -3.27 -7.72
C GLY A 36 -15.07 -4.25 -7.21
N TRP A 37 -13.80 -4.03 -7.56
CA TRP A 37 -12.70 -4.83 -7.02
C TRP A 37 -12.45 -4.51 -5.53
N ILE A 38 -12.49 -3.24 -5.14
CA ILE A 38 -12.34 -2.80 -3.75
C ILE A 38 -13.43 -3.41 -2.86
N GLU A 39 -14.68 -3.39 -3.32
CA GLU A 39 -15.80 -4.03 -2.62
C GLU A 39 -15.58 -5.54 -2.46
N ALA A 40 -15.16 -6.22 -3.54
CA ALA A 40 -14.85 -7.64 -3.48
C ALA A 40 -13.72 -7.94 -2.48
N MET A 41 -12.64 -7.16 -2.48
CA MET A 41 -11.51 -7.37 -1.58
C MET A 41 -11.85 -7.05 -0.12
N THR A 42 -12.60 -5.98 0.14
CA THR A 42 -13.04 -5.63 1.51
C THR A 42 -14.04 -6.65 2.08
N SER A 43 -14.76 -7.39 1.24
CA SER A 43 -15.57 -8.53 1.69
C SER A 43 -14.74 -9.70 2.24
N LEU A 44 -13.45 -9.81 1.87
CA LEU A 44 -12.57 -10.90 2.28
C LEU A 44 -11.77 -10.59 3.55
N GLY A 45 -11.59 -9.32 3.89
CA GLY A 45 -10.75 -8.83 4.98
C GLY A 45 -10.52 -7.32 4.95
N ARG A 46 -9.57 -6.84 5.75
CA ARG A 46 -9.15 -5.44 5.77
C ARG A 46 -8.24 -5.17 4.57
N LEU A 47 -8.68 -4.35 3.63
CA LEU A 47 -7.88 -3.95 2.47
C LEU A 47 -7.00 -2.75 2.84
N ILE A 48 -5.69 -2.87 2.60
CA ILE A 48 -4.69 -1.85 2.89
C ILE A 48 -3.96 -1.49 1.60
N PHE A 49 -4.07 -0.25 1.16
CA PHE A 49 -3.26 0.31 0.08
C PHE A 49 -1.97 0.86 0.68
N PHE A 50 -0.83 0.36 0.22
CA PHE A 50 0.46 0.64 0.83
C PHE A 50 1.46 1.22 -0.17
N ASP A 51 1.96 2.42 0.11
CA ASP A 51 3.02 3.02 -0.69
C ASP A 51 4.38 2.53 -0.17
N GLN A 52 5.11 1.78 -0.99
CA GLN A 52 6.45 1.32 -0.65
C GLN A 52 7.39 2.50 -0.36
N PRO A 53 8.47 2.29 0.42
CA PRO A 53 9.55 3.26 0.58
C PRO A 53 10.00 3.87 -0.76
N GLY A 54 10.01 5.20 -0.85
CA GLY A 54 10.36 5.93 -2.08
C GLY A 54 9.26 6.04 -3.14
N SER A 55 8.02 5.63 -2.84
CA SER A 55 6.90 5.68 -3.79
C SER A 55 5.69 6.41 -3.22
N GLY A 56 4.81 6.88 -4.10
CA GLY A 56 3.55 7.52 -3.74
C GLY A 56 3.73 8.67 -2.74
N ALA A 57 3.04 8.58 -1.61
CA ALA A 57 3.08 9.55 -0.52
C ALA A 57 4.05 9.17 0.63
N SER A 58 4.81 8.08 0.48
CA SER A 58 5.86 7.71 1.44
C SER A 58 7.07 8.65 1.36
N ASP A 59 7.92 8.65 2.40
CA ASP A 59 9.14 9.45 2.40
C ASP A 59 10.01 9.10 1.16
N PRO A 60 10.63 10.10 0.51
CA PRO A 60 11.55 9.85 -0.59
C PRO A 60 12.81 9.13 -0.11
N LEU A 61 13.42 8.36 -1.02
CA LEU A 61 14.71 7.74 -0.76
C LEU A 61 15.83 8.78 -0.82
N ALA A 62 16.92 8.53 -0.09
CA ALA A 62 18.11 9.36 -0.23
C ALA A 62 18.70 9.22 -1.64
N PRO A 63 19.36 10.25 -2.19
CA PRO A 63 20.00 10.16 -3.50
C PRO A 63 20.98 8.99 -3.58
N GLY A 64 20.81 8.11 -4.58
CA GLY A 64 21.65 6.94 -4.79
C GLY A 64 21.27 5.72 -3.95
N GLU A 65 20.29 5.81 -3.06
CA GLU A 65 19.72 4.67 -2.37
C GLU A 65 18.55 4.10 -3.18
N PHE A 66 18.68 2.83 -3.58
CA PHE A 66 17.61 2.06 -4.17
C PHE A 66 17.42 0.81 -3.32
N PRO A 67 16.27 0.64 -2.65
CA PRO A 67 15.99 -0.56 -1.89
C PRO A 67 16.11 -1.80 -2.78
N THR A 68 16.64 -2.88 -2.21
CA THR A 68 16.55 -4.18 -2.84
C THR A 68 15.10 -4.67 -2.80
N LEU A 69 14.79 -5.70 -3.61
CA LEU A 69 13.47 -6.31 -3.59
C LEU A 69 13.13 -6.87 -2.20
N GLU A 70 14.11 -7.44 -1.51
CA GLU A 70 13.98 -7.96 -0.15
C GLU A 70 13.65 -6.84 0.83
N GLN A 71 14.32 -5.69 0.73
CA GLN A 71 14.03 -4.53 1.58
C GLN A 71 12.61 -3.99 1.35
N TRP A 72 12.12 -3.98 0.11
CA TRP A 72 10.73 -3.64 -0.17
C TRP A 72 9.75 -4.69 0.36
N ALA A 73 10.05 -5.98 0.23
CA ALA A 73 9.21 -7.05 0.77
C ALA A 73 9.13 -6.98 2.31
N ASP A 74 10.26 -6.74 2.97
CA ASP A 74 10.35 -6.57 4.43
C ASP A 74 9.58 -5.34 4.91
N SER A 75 9.47 -4.30 4.08
CA SER A 75 8.70 -3.10 4.43
C SER A 75 7.20 -3.37 4.65
N ILE A 76 6.67 -4.44 4.05
CA ILE A 76 5.27 -4.87 4.20
C ILE A 76 5.05 -5.53 5.56
N THR A 77 6.03 -6.29 6.06
CA THR A 77 5.92 -7.07 7.31
C THR A 77 6.38 -6.27 8.53
N ALA A 78 7.23 -5.26 8.33
CA ALA A 78 7.86 -4.47 9.38
C ALA A 78 6.87 -3.63 10.22
N ARG A 79 5.61 -3.48 9.79
CA ARG A 79 4.59 -2.78 10.56
C ARG A 79 3.28 -3.54 10.43
N ARG A 80 2.72 -3.99 11.57
CA ARG A 80 1.29 -4.30 11.64
C ARG A 80 0.55 -3.00 11.30
N VAL A 81 0.09 -2.90 10.06
CA VAL A 81 -0.83 -1.88 9.56
C VAL A 81 -2.21 -2.06 10.20
#